data_AF-A0A2N9MWY8-F1
#
_entry.id   AF-A0A2N9MWY8-F1
#
_cell.length_a   1.000
_cell.length_b   1.000
_cell.length_c   1.000
_cell.angle_alpha   90.00
_cell.angle_beta   90.00
_cell.angle_gamma   90.00
#
_symmetry.space_group_name_H-M   'P 1'
#
loop_
_entity.id
_entity.type
_entity.pdbx_description
1 polymer ?
#
loop_
_entity_poly.entity_id
_entity_poly.type
_entity_poly.pdbx_seq_one_letter_code
_entity_poly.pdbx_strand_id
1 'polypeptide(L)'
;MLGSLFGLGRKRRAGTTDIWKDLRSLAYFGICDCERKLSRYDTAIQYCEKSLSYDSKDPFAHFALGLTFMNKAVNTGSVAELAPAMQHFQQMISLNPDLDEVKIAKQNITNIQKYLGK
;
A
#
# COMPACT_ATOMS: atom_id res chain seq x y z
N MET A 1 10.44 55.41 -14.14
CA MET A 1 10.44 54.50 -12.98
C MET A 1 9.60 53.28 -13.33
N LEU A 2 10.21 52.24 -13.89
CA LEU A 2 9.56 50.97 -14.20
C LEU A 2 9.56 50.12 -12.92
N GLY A 3 8.39 49.99 -12.28
CA GLY A 3 8.20 49.16 -11.09
C GLY A 3 8.03 47.69 -11.47
N SER A 4 8.98 46.85 -11.06
CA SER A 4 8.92 45.40 -11.22
C SER A 4 7.77 44.78 -10.40
N LEU A 5 6.72 44.34 -11.08
CA LEU A 5 5.97 43.16 -10.67
C LEU A 5 6.80 41.94 -11.08
N PHE A 6 7.32 41.14 -10.14
CA PHE A 6 7.50 39.68 -10.30
C PHE A 6 8.12 39.13 -9.00
N GLY A 7 7.44 38.19 -8.33
CA GLY A 7 8.09 37.34 -7.33
C GLY A 7 7.37 37.08 -6.01
N LEU A 8 6.04 37.02 -5.95
CA LEU A 8 5.36 36.31 -4.85
C LEU A 8 5.34 34.80 -5.13
N GLY A 9 6.55 34.21 -5.18
CA GLY A 9 6.70 32.76 -5.11
C GLY A 9 6.26 32.31 -3.72
N ARG A 10 5.12 31.61 -3.62
CA ARG A 10 4.69 30.96 -2.37
C ARG A 10 5.84 30.08 -1.90
N LYS A 11 6.54 30.47 -0.83
CA LYS A 11 7.51 29.63 -0.13
C LYS A 11 6.73 28.43 0.44
N ARG A 12 6.62 27.34 -0.32
CA ARG A 12 6.12 26.06 0.20
C ARG A 12 7.07 25.66 1.31
N ARG A 13 6.61 25.69 2.57
CA ARG A 13 7.39 25.21 3.71
C ARG A 13 7.53 23.70 3.53
N ALA A 14 8.75 23.19 3.39
CA ALA A 14 9.02 21.76 3.15
C ALA A 14 8.19 20.85 4.09
N GLY A 15 8.16 21.18 5.38
CA GLY A 15 7.37 20.41 6.37
C GLY A 15 5.85 20.39 6.14
N THR A 16 5.24 21.37 5.46
CA THR A 16 3.83 21.26 5.07
C THR A 16 3.62 20.29 3.91
N THR A 17 4.55 20.23 2.96
CA THR A 17 4.47 19.30 1.82
C THR A 17 4.53 17.85 2.30
N ASP A 18 5.35 17.57 3.31
CA ASP A 18 5.49 16.24 3.90
C ASP A 18 4.21 15.82 4.63
N ILE A 19 3.61 16.69 5.45
CA ILE A 19 2.30 16.41 6.09
C ILE A 19 1.22 16.10 5.06
N TRP A 20 1.14 16.87 3.96
CA TRP A 20 0.14 16.62 2.91
C TRP A 20 0.38 15.32 2.13
N LYS A 21 1.62 14.83 2.10
CA LYS A 21 2.00 13.56 1.48
C LYS A 21 1.56 12.40 2.37
N ASP A 22 1.82 12.49 3.68
CA ASP A 22 1.42 11.47 4.65
C ASP A 22 -0.11 11.35 4.74
N LEU A 23 -0.82 12.48 4.84
CA LEU A 23 -2.29 12.50 4.85
C LEU A 23 -2.88 11.90 3.56
N ARG A 24 -2.24 12.13 2.41
CA ARG A 24 -2.68 11.53 1.14
C ARG A 24 -2.43 10.03 1.12
N SER A 25 -1.29 9.57 1.61
CA SER A 25 -1.02 8.14 1.78
C SER A 25 -2.13 7.49 2.60
N LEU A 26 -2.36 7.99 3.83
CA LEU A 26 -3.39 7.45 4.73
C LEU A 26 -4.80 7.45 4.13
N ALA A 27 -5.18 8.50 3.39
CA ALA A 27 -6.47 8.55 2.72
C ALA A 27 -6.61 7.46 1.64
N TYR A 28 -5.58 7.26 0.81
CA TYR A 28 -5.61 6.22 -0.22
C TYR A 28 -5.53 4.81 0.37
N PHE A 29 -4.75 4.60 1.44
CA PHE A 29 -4.75 3.37 2.21
C PHE A 29 -6.16 3.04 2.74
N GLY A 30 -6.84 4.00 3.35
CA GLY A 30 -8.22 3.81 3.83
C GLY A 30 -9.18 3.38 2.73
N ILE A 31 -9.11 4.02 1.55
CA ILE A 31 -9.93 3.63 0.38
C ILE A 31 -9.56 2.22 -0.09
N CYS A 32 -8.27 1.88 -0.17
CA CYS A 32 -7.83 0.53 -0.51
C CYS A 32 -8.46 -0.52 0.41
N ASP A 33 -8.40 -0.31 1.73
CA ASP A 33 -8.93 -1.28 2.68
C ASP A 33 -10.46 -1.41 2.58
N CYS A 34 -11.18 -0.31 2.36
CA CYS A 34 -12.61 -0.32 2.08
C CYS A 34 -12.94 -1.12 0.81
N GLU A 35 -12.28 -0.83 -0.31
CA GLU A 35 -12.52 -1.52 -1.59
C GLU A 35 -12.18 -3.02 -1.49
N ARG A 36 -11.11 -3.38 -0.76
CA ARG A 36 -10.73 -4.77 -0.48
C ARG A 36 -11.83 -5.50 0.31
N LYS A 37 -12.39 -4.86 1.34
CA LYS A 37 -13.50 -5.40 2.14
C LYS A 37 -14.81 -5.53 1.34
N LEU A 38 -14.99 -4.70 0.31
CA LEU A 38 -16.07 -4.81 -0.67
C LEU A 38 -15.79 -5.81 -1.81
N SER A 39 -14.67 -6.56 -1.72
CA SER A 39 -14.22 -7.52 -2.74
C SER A 39 -13.96 -6.91 -4.13
N ARG A 40 -13.73 -5.59 -4.21
CA ARG A 40 -13.39 -4.87 -5.44
C ARG A 40 -11.88 -4.83 -5.62
N TYR A 41 -11.28 -6.00 -5.86
CA TYR A 41 -9.84 -6.19 -5.70
C TYR A 41 -8.98 -5.36 -6.66
N ASP A 42 -9.38 -5.21 -7.92
CA ASP A 42 -8.61 -4.40 -8.88
C ASP A 42 -8.61 -2.90 -8.50
N THR A 43 -9.73 -2.41 -7.97
CA THR A 43 -9.83 -1.04 -7.46
C THR A 43 -8.99 -0.87 -6.19
N ALA A 44 -9.05 -1.85 -5.29
CA ALA A 44 -8.25 -1.86 -4.07
C ALA A 44 -6.74 -1.83 -4.38
N ILE A 45 -6.26 -2.65 -5.33
CA ILE A 45 -4.86 -2.65 -5.78
C ILE A 45 -4.44 -1.24 -6.21
N GLN A 46 -5.21 -0.60 -7.09
CA GLN A 46 -4.91 0.74 -7.58
C GLN A 46 -4.79 1.78 -6.46
N TYR A 47 -5.68 1.73 -5.46
CA TYR A 47 -5.61 2.67 -4.34
C TYR A 47 -4.49 2.36 -3.35
N CYS A 48 -4.17 1.08 -3.12
CA CYS A 48 -3.01 0.69 -2.32
C CYS A 48 -1.70 1.15 -2.98
N GLU A 49 -1.54 0.93 -4.29
CA GLU A 49 -0.38 1.42 -5.04
C GLU A 49 -0.29 2.95 -5.01
N LYS A 50 -1.43 3.63 -5.08
CA LYS A 50 -1.49 5.09 -4.94
C LYS A 50 -1.07 5.54 -3.55
N SER A 51 -1.47 4.83 -2.50
CA SER A 51 -0.96 5.06 -1.14
C SER A 51 0.56 4.94 -1.10
N LEU A 52 1.10 3.83 -1.62
CA LEU A 52 2.54 3.57 -1.65
C LEU A 52 3.33 4.56 -2.54
N SER A 53 2.69 5.20 -3.50
CA SER A 53 3.31 6.30 -4.27
C SER A 53 3.56 7.55 -3.40
N TYR A 54 2.78 7.73 -2.34
CA TYR A 54 3.00 8.78 -1.34
C TYR A 54 3.82 8.27 -0.17
N ASP A 55 3.66 7.05 0.31
CA ASP A 55 4.57 6.47 1.30
C ASP A 55 4.95 5.04 0.92
N SER A 56 6.07 4.91 0.22
CA SER A 56 6.56 3.61 -0.26
C SER A 56 7.11 2.72 0.85
N LYS A 57 7.15 3.20 2.09
CA LYS A 57 7.67 2.47 3.26
C LYS A 57 6.58 2.19 4.29
N ASP A 58 5.31 2.44 3.96
CA ASP A 58 4.20 2.13 4.83
C ASP A 58 3.98 0.59 4.91
N PRO A 59 4.28 -0.05 6.06
CA PRO A 59 4.09 -1.49 6.19
C PRO A 59 2.59 -1.87 6.10
N PHE A 60 1.66 -1.02 6.53
CA PHE A 60 0.24 -1.34 6.50
C PHE A 60 -0.32 -1.33 5.08
N ALA A 61 0.11 -0.38 4.24
CA ALA A 61 -0.25 -0.37 2.82
C ALA A 61 0.28 -1.62 2.09
N HIS A 62 1.51 -2.06 2.39
CA HIS A 62 2.03 -3.32 1.89
C HIS A 62 1.22 -4.53 2.38
N PHE A 63 0.87 -4.57 3.68
CA PHE A 63 0.04 -5.65 4.22
C PHE A 63 -1.34 -5.72 3.54
N ALA A 64 -2.01 -4.58 3.39
CA ALA A 64 -3.30 -4.49 2.71
C ALA A 64 -3.22 -4.92 1.24
N LEU A 65 -2.16 -4.54 0.53
CA LEU A 65 -1.94 -4.95 -0.86
C LEU A 65 -1.70 -6.46 -0.97
N GLY A 66 -0.92 -7.04 -0.04
CA GLY A 66 -0.74 -8.49 0.09
C GLY A 66 -2.06 -9.25 0.29
N LEU A 67 -2.90 -8.78 1.23
CA LEU A 67 -4.24 -9.33 1.43
C LEU A 67 -5.13 -9.18 0.19
N THR A 68 -5.03 -8.05 -0.51
CA THR A 68 -5.84 -7.78 -1.69
C THR A 68 -5.52 -8.74 -2.83
N PHE A 69 -4.24 -8.93 -3.14
CA PHE A 69 -3.80 -9.89 -4.15
C PHE A 69 -4.18 -11.33 -3.79
N MET A 70 -4.01 -11.73 -2.53
CA MET A 70 -4.41 -13.06 -2.05
C MET A 70 -5.93 -13.27 -2.16
N ASN A 71 -6.74 -12.28 -1.76
CA ASN A 71 -8.19 -12.35 -1.87
C ASN A 71 -8.65 -12.39 -3.35
N LYS A 72 -7.97 -11.66 -4.24
CA LYS A 72 -8.19 -11.72 -5.68
C LYS A 72 -7.90 -13.11 -6.23
N ALA A 73 -6.76 -13.70 -5.90
CA ALA A 73 -6.41 -15.07 -6.29
C ALA A 73 -7.48 -16.09 -5.88
N VAL A 74 -7.96 -16.00 -4.63
CA VAL A 74 -9.04 -16.87 -4.12
C VAL A 74 -10.34 -16.64 -4.89
N ASN A 75 -10.70 -15.38 -5.13
CA ASN A 75 -11.95 -15.04 -5.83
C ASN A 75 -11.95 -15.50 -7.29
N THR A 76 -10.83 -15.37 -8.00
CA THR A 76 -10.71 -15.76 -9.41
C THR A 76 -10.27 -17.20 -9.62
N GLY A 77 -9.87 -17.91 -8.55
CA GLY A 77 -9.24 -19.24 -8.65
C GLY A 77 -7.90 -19.25 -9.39
N SER A 78 -7.20 -18.09 -9.45
CA SER A 78 -5.96 -17.94 -10.20
C SER A 78 -4.77 -17.79 -9.28
N VAL A 79 -3.67 -18.49 -9.58
CA VAL A 79 -2.42 -18.41 -8.82
C VAL A 79 -1.58 -17.19 -9.15
N ALA A 80 -1.92 -16.45 -10.22
CA ALA A 80 -1.13 -15.34 -10.74
C ALA A 80 -0.85 -14.27 -9.66
N GLU A 81 -1.83 -14.01 -8.80
CA GLU A 81 -1.75 -12.97 -7.77
C GLU A 81 -1.07 -13.44 -6.48
N LEU A 82 -0.74 -14.73 -6.35
CA LEU A 82 -0.13 -15.25 -5.12
C LEU A 82 1.34 -14.83 -4.96
N ALA A 83 2.08 -14.70 -6.06
CA ALA A 83 3.45 -14.21 -6.03
C ALA A 83 3.55 -12.73 -5.57
N PRO A 84 2.81 -11.76 -6.15
CA PRO A 84 2.83 -10.39 -5.65
C PRO A 84 2.28 -10.28 -4.22
N ALA A 85 1.31 -11.11 -3.83
CA ALA A 85 0.85 -11.17 -2.44
C ALA A 85 2.00 -11.49 -1.46
N MET A 86 2.79 -12.54 -1.74
CA MET A 86 3.95 -12.89 -0.92
C MET A 86 4.99 -11.78 -0.85
N GLN A 87 5.30 -11.13 -1.98
CA GLN A 87 6.27 -10.03 -2.03
C GLN A 87 5.87 -8.88 -1.11
N HIS A 88 4.60 -8.50 -1.10
CA HIS A 88 4.11 -7.42 -0.24
C HIS A 88 4.08 -7.81 1.24
N PHE A 89 3.73 -9.06 1.59
CA PHE A 89 3.89 -9.54 2.97
C PHE A 89 5.36 -9.51 3.42
N GLN A 90 6.29 -9.92 2.56
CA GLN A 90 7.72 -9.87 2.87
C GLN A 90 8.21 -8.43 3.06
N GLN A 91 7.76 -7.51 2.20
CA GLN A 91 8.10 -6.10 2.30
C GLN A 91 7.60 -5.48 3.61
N MET A 92 6.35 -5.76 4.01
CA MET A 92 5.80 -5.33 5.29
C MET A 92 6.66 -5.81 6.46
N ILE A 93 7.01 -7.11 6.50
CA ILE A 93 7.84 -7.70 7.55
C ILE A 93 9.24 -7.06 7.58
N SER A 94 9.82 -6.80 6.41
CA SER A 94 11.13 -6.14 6.30
C SER A 94 11.09 -4.68 6.78
N LEU A 95 9.98 -3.98 6.61
CA LEU A 95 9.84 -2.58 7.00
C LEU A 95 9.63 -2.43 8.50
N ASN A 96 8.80 -3.30 9.10
CA ASN A 96 8.59 -3.31 10.53
C ASN A 96 8.26 -4.73 11.04
N PRO A 97 9.25 -5.46 11.59
CA PRO A 97 9.07 -6.83 12.05
C PRO A 97 8.33 -6.96 13.39
N ASP A 98 8.10 -5.84 14.10
CA ASP A 98 7.51 -5.81 15.45
C ASP A 98 6.00 -5.56 15.44
N LEU A 99 5.38 -5.41 14.25
CA LEU A 99 3.93 -5.25 14.12
C LEU A 99 3.18 -6.56 14.45
N ASP A 100 2.04 -6.44 15.11
CA ASP A 100 1.17 -7.59 15.42
C ASP A 100 0.74 -8.36 14.16
N GLU A 101 0.52 -7.63 13.05
CA GLU A 101 0.12 -8.19 11.76
C GLU A 101 1.21 -9.07 11.12
N VAL A 102 2.48 -8.98 11.56
CA VAL A 102 3.58 -9.82 11.03
C VAL A 102 3.28 -11.30 11.20
N LYS A 103 2.60 -11.69 12.28
CA LYS A 103 2.17 -13.07 12.49
C LYS A 103 1.20 -13.52 11.40
N ILE A 104 0.27 -12.65 11.01
CA ILE A 104 -0.73 -12.92 9.97
C ILE A 104 -0.05 -12.97 8.59
N ALA A 105 0.85 -12.03 8.31
CA ALA A 105 1.62 -11.99 7.07
C ALA A 105 2.45 -13.27 6.88
N LYS A 106 3.15 -13.74 7.92
CA LYS A 106 3.89 -15.01 7.91
C LYS A 106 2.98 -16.21 7.65
N GLN A 107 1.83 -16.26 8.32
CA GLN A 107 0.86 -17.35 8.10
C GLN A 107 0.34 -17.36 6.67
N ASN A 108 0.04 -16.20 6.09
CA ASN A 108 -0.38 -16.09 4.69
C ASN A 108 0.72 -16.55 3.73
N ILE A 109 1.98 -16.15 3.96
CA ILE A 109 3.12 -16.63 3.17
C ILE A 109 3.20 -18.17 3.22
N THR A 110 3.12 -18.77 4.40
CA THR A 110 3.14 -20.24 4.55
C THR A 110 1.97 -20.91 3.84
N ASN A 111 0.77 -20.34 3.94
CA ASN A 111 -0.41 -20.86 3.24
C ASN A 111 -0.24 -20.82 1.73
N ILE A 112 0.31 -19.72 1.19
CA ILE A 112 0.59 -19.58 -0.23
C ILE A 112 1.64 -20.59 -0.67
N GLN A 113 2.75 -20.74 0.07
CA GLN A 113 3.80 -21.71 -0.24
C GLN A 113 3.23 -23.13 -0.29
N LYS A 114 2.47 -23.53 0.73
CA LYS A 114 1.79 -24.82 0.78
C LYS A 114 0.86 -25.03 -0.42
N TYR A 115 0.08 -24.02 -0.79
CA TYR A 115 -0.83 -24.08 -1.94
C TYR A 115 -0.09 -24.25 -3.26
N LEU A 116 1.09 -23.62 -3.40
CA LEU A 116 1.96 -23.73 -4.57
C LEU A 116 2.86 -24.97 -4.57
N GLY A 117 2.81 -25.81 -3.52
CA GLY A 117 3.70 -26.97 -3.37
C GLY A 117 5.18 -26.62 -3.15
N LYS A 118 5.45 -25.48 -2.52
CA LYS A 118 6.80 -24.98 -2.19
C LYS A 118 7.08 -25.03 -0.69
#